data_AF-A0AAD1TZ64-F1
#
_entry.id   AF-A0AAD1TZ64-F1
#
_cell.length_a   1.000
_cell.length_b   1.000
_cell.length_c   1.000
_cell.angle_alpha   90.00
_cell.angle_beta   90.00
_cell.angle_gamma   90.00
#
_symmetry.space_group_name_H-M   'P 1'
#
loop_
_entity.id
_entity.type
_entity.pdbx_description
1 polymer ?
#
loop_
_entity_poly.entity_id
_entity_poly.type
_entity_poly.pdbx_seq_one_letter_code
_entity_poly.pdbx_strand_id
1 'polypeptide(L)'
;MKSKDGVSPRDAHHLNNQPKNFQIKHSNYQCKLYNNEYLYMWEFKMTITVTVQAQLIVGEAQVIESLAPEGSYTAVFEDDGQTGYFYALDESADGNPIKDALHIYNAEDVSDGHIPSDVKIGWSEDSKKCVLLINGYPHGVFNFESKNGYCRSGFPPTISQEWSVFGHAWNDAVDDLFR
;
A
#
# COMPACT_ATOMS: atom_id res chain seq x y z
N MET A 1 -27.92 -65.77 -4.49
CA MET A 1 -27.69 -65.12 -3.18
C MET A 1 -26.18 -64.93 -3.02
N LYS A 2 -25.76 -63.73 -2.59
CA LYS A 2 -24.46 -63.08 -2.80
C LYS A 2 -23.30 -63.57 -1.90
N SER A 3 -22.06 -63.45 -2.41
CA SER A 3 -20.85 -62.86 -1.77
C SER A 3 -19.60 -63.27 -2.57
N LYS A 4 -18.55 -62.48 -2.83
CA LYS A 4 -18.15 -61.10 -2.52
C LYS A 4 -17.09 -60.75 -3.58
N ASP A 5 -17.22 -59.60 -4.20
CA ASP A 5 -16.25 -59.04 -5.13
C ASP A 5 -14.94 -58.69 -4.40
N GLY A 6 -13.81 -59.14 -4.96
CA GLY A 6 -12.46 -58.71 -4.60
C GLY A 6 -11.82 -58.08 -5.83
N VAL A 7 -11.85 -56.75 -5.89
CA VAL A 7 -11.31 -55.93 -6.97
C VAL A 7 -9.78 -56.00 -7.02
N SER A 8 -9.25 -56.04 -8.24
CA SER A 8 -7.84 -56.11 -8.65
C SER A 8 -7.08 -54.79 -8.36
N PRO A 9 -5.74 -54.78 -8.18
CA PRO A 9 -4.96 -53.62 -7.68
C PRO A 9 -4.81 -52.42 -8.64
N ARG A 10 -5.75 -52.16 -9.55
CA ARG A 10 -5.62 -51.09 -10.56
C ARG A 10 -6.14 -49.71 -10.12
N ASP A 11 -6.66 -49.58 -8.91
CA ASP A 11 -7.31 -48.33 -8.45
C ASP A 11 -6.50 -47.56 -7.38
N ALA A 12 -5.17 -47.52 -7.50
CA ALA A 12 -4.29 -46.80 -6.57
C ALA A 12 -3.73 -45.46 -7.10
N HIS A 13 -4.24 -44.92 -8.22
CA HIS A 13 -3.72 -43.68 -8.82
C HIS A 13 -4.64 -42.45 -8.74
N HIS A 14 -5.67 -42.46 -7.88
CA HIS A 14 -6.40 -41.23 -7.53
C HIS A 14 -6.00 -40.73 -6.14
N LEU A 15 -4.72 -40.40 -5.96
CA LEU A 15 -4.26 -39.61 -4.82
C LEU A 15 -4.35 -38.12 -5.17
N ASN A 16 -5.42 -37.50 -4.68
CA ASN A 16 -5.55 -36.07 -4.31
C ASN A 16 -4.58 -35.08 -4.98
N ASN A 17 -4.97 -34.58 -6.16
CA ASN A 17 -4.45 -33.31 -6.69
C ASN A 17 -5.26 -32.14 -6.10
N GLN A 18 -5.34 -32.06 -4.76
CA GLN A 18 -5.91 -30.92 -4.06
C GLN A 18 -4.79 -29.92 -3.73
N PRO A 19 -5.01 -28.60 -3.92
CA PRO A 19 -4.02 -27.59 -3.57
C PRO A 19 -3.66 -27.69 -2.09
N LYS A 20 -2.36 -27.77 -1.79
CA LYS A 20 -1.86 -27.74 -0.42
C LYS A 20 -1.50 -26.30 -0.07
N ASN A 21 -2.19 -25.74 0.91
CA ASN A 21 -1.79 -24.48 1.53
C ASN A 21 -0.67 -24.78 2.54
N PHE A 22 0.48 -24.13 2.38
CA PHE A 22 1.58 -24.20 3.35
C PHE A 22 1.68 -22.86 4.06
N GLN A 23 1.57 -22.87 5.39
CA GLN A 23 1.93 -21.73 6.23
C GLN A 23 3.40 -21.88 6.63
N ILE A 24 4.27 -21.04 6.10
CA ILE A 24 5.61 -20.83 6.66
C ILE A 24 5.53 -19.51 7.42
N LYS A 25 6.04 -19.49 8.66
CA LYS A 25 5.92 -18.36 9.58
C LYS A 25 6.27 -17.05 8.86
N HIS A 26 5.27 -16.15 8.81
CA HIS A 26 5.27 -14.78 8.29
C HIS A 26 4.80 -14.55 6.85
N SER A 27 4.26 -15.54 6.13
CA SER A 27 3.51 -15.26 4.90
C SER A 27 2.49 -16.37 4.57
N ASN A 28 1.31 -16.00 4.06
CA ASN A 28 0.35 -16.99 3.55
C ASN A 28 0.72 -17.33 2.10
N TYR A 29 1.36 -18.48 1.89
CA TYR A 29 1.72 -18.96 0.55
C TYR A 29 0.54 -19.77 -0.05
N GLN A 30 0.05 -19.37 -1.23
CA GLN A 30 -0.89 -20.19 -2.01
C GLN A 30 -0.18 -20.79 -3.23
N CYS A 31 -0.20 -22.12 -3.34
CA CYS A 31 0.32 -22.85 -4.49
C CYS A 31 -0.83 -23.20 -5.45
N LYS A 32 -0.79 -22.71 -6.69
CA LYS A 32 -1.72 -23.11 -7.76
C LYS A 32 -0.99 -23.95 -8.81
N LEU A 33 -1.58 -25.08 -9.20
CA LEU A 33 -1.07 -25.94 -10.28
C LEU A 33 -1.47 -25.36 -11.63
N TYR A 34 -0.49 -25.05 -12.48
CA TYR A 34 -0.70 -24.75 -13.90
C TYR A 34 0.17 -25.67 -14.75
N ASN A 35 -0.45 -26.40 -15.70
CA ASN A 35 0.24 -27.20 -16.72
C ASN A 35 1.30 -28.19 -16.18
N ASN A 36 1.01 -28.86 -15.06
CA ASN A 36 1.88 -29.87 -14.46
C ASN A 36 3.25 -29.37 -13.97
N GLU A 37 3.44 -28.05 -13.88
CA GLU A 37 4.60 -27.41 -13.26
C GLU A 37 4.15 -26.61 -12.03
N TYR A 38 4.91 -26.73 -10.94
CA TYR A 38 4.71 -25.89 -9.76
C TYR A 38 5.27 -24.50 -10.07
N LEU A 39 4.43 -23.59 -10.55
CA LEU A 39 4.78 -22.18 -10.64
C LEU A 39 4.43 -21.52 -9.30
N TYR A 40 5.45 -21.05 -8.57
CA TYR A 40 5.24 -20.22 -7.39
C TYR A 40 4.74 -18.85 -7.86
N MET A 41 3.44 -18.62 -7.73
CA MET A 41 2.82 -17.32 -7.98
C MET A 41 2.82 -16.57 -6.65
N TRP A 42 3.69 -15.57 -6.54
CA TRP A 42 3.87 -14.78 -5.32
C TRP A 42 2.87 -13.63 -5.35
N GLU A 43 1.83 -13.70 -4.52
CA GLU A 43 1.07 -12.50 -4.14
C GLU A 43 1.59 -12.07 -2.76
N PHE A 44 2.58 -11.18 -2.74
CA PHE A 44 2.99 -10.51 -1.51
C PHE A 44 1.91 -9.47 -1.19
N LYS A 45 0.90 -9.86 -0.40
CA LYS A 45 0.00 -8.88 0.21
C LYS A 45 0.78 -8.14 1.29
N MET A 46 1.10 -6.89 1.04
CA MET A 46 1.72 -6.04 2.06
C MET A 46 0.64 -5.63 3.06
N THR A 47 0.76 -6.08 4.31
CA THR A 47 -0.11 -5.57 5.38
C THR A 47 0.31 -4.14 5.71
N ILE A 48 -0.67 -3.23 5.74
CA ILE A 48 -0.46 -1.89 6.30
C ILE A 48 -0.94 -1.83 7.75
N THR A 49 -0.16 -1.20 8.60
CA THR A 49 -0.58 -0.79 9.94
C THR A 49 -1.08 0.65 9.85
N VAL A 50 -2.37 0.87 10.08
CA VAL A 50 -2.92 2.22 10.18
C VAL A 50 -2.48 2.82 11.50
N THR A 51 -1.68 3.88 11.46
CA THR A 51 -1.14 4.53 12.67
C THR A 51 -1.90 5.80 13.04
N VAL A 52 -2.64 6.40 12.10
CA VAL A 52 -3.55 7.52 12.37
C VAL A 52 -4.80 7.42 11.50
N GLN A 53 -5.93 7.85 12.08
CA GLN A 53 -7.21 8.00 11.41
C GLN A 53 -7.87 9.29 11.89
N ALA A 54 -8.45 10.06 10.96
CA ALA A 54 -9.19 11.28 11.26
C ALA A 54 -10.36 11.47 10.29
N GLN A 55 -11.21 12.46 10.59
CA GLN A 55 -12.18 13.00 9.63
C GLN A 55 -11.58 14.27 9.02
N LEU A 56 -11.82 14.44 7.72
CA LEU A 56 -11.42 15.59 6.92
C LEU A 56 -12.65 16.25 6.31
N ILE A 57 -12.72 17.57 6.43
CA ILE A 57 -13.58 18.43 5.59
C ILE A 57 -12.64 19.19 4.67
N VAL A 58 -12.76 19.01 3.37
CA VAL A 58 -11.83 19.60 2.40
C VAL A 58 -11.99 21.12 2.39
N GLY A 59 -10.87 21.84 2.47
CA GLY A 59 -10.83 23.29 2.57
C GLY A 59 -10.98 23.83 4.00
N GLU A 60 -11.12 22.96 5.01
CA GLU A 60 -10.93 23.34 6.41
C GLU A 60 -9.50 22.96 6.84
N ALA A 61 -8.71 23.97 7.22
CA ALA A 61 -7.29 23.76 7.50
C ALA A 61 -7.06 22.72 8.61
N GLN A 62 -6.28 21.69 8.30
CA GLN A 62 -6.03 20.55 9.17
C GLN A 62 -4.68 19.91 8.86
N VAL A 63 -3.95 19.53 9.91
CA VAL A 63 -2.72 18.74 9.80
C VAL A 63 -2.92 17.39 10.48
N ILE A 64 -2.58 16.32 9.78
CA ILE A 64 -2.63 14.93 10.24
C ILE A 64 -1.23 14.35 10.12
N GLU A 65 -0.57 14.19 11.27
CA GLU A 65 0.78 13.63 11.37
C GLU A 65 0.74 12.13 11.72
N SER A 66 1.65 11.39 11.12
CA SER A 66 1.79 9.95 11.29
C SER A 66 3.26 9.57 11.41
N LEU A 67 3.65 9.09 12.60
CA LEU A 67 4.97 8.51 12.81
C LEU A 67 5.00 7.10 12.26
N ALA A 68 6.10 6.74 11.60
CA ALA A 68 6.36 5.35 11.25
C ALA A 68 6.46 4.50 12.54
N PRO A 69 5.99 3.23 12.53
CA PRO A 69 6.09 2.35 13.69
C PRO A 69 7.52 2.20 14.23
N GLU A 70 8.51 2.21 13.35
CA GLU A 70 9.94 2.15 13.69
C GLU A 70 10.76 3.18 12.88
N GLY A 71 11.81 3.71 13.50
CA GLY A 71 12.76 4.64 12.87
C GLY A 71 12.41 6.10 13.06
N SER A 72 12.83 6.94 12.10
CA SER A 72 12.72 8.41 12.14
C SER A 72 11.82 8.99 11.05
N TYR A 73 11.15 8.14 10.28
CA TYR A 73 10.30 8.60 9.19
C TYR A 73 8.94 9.04 9.72
N THR A 74 8.47 10.14 9.16
CA THR A 74 7.17 10.72 9.46
C THR A 74 6.47 11.02 8.13
N ALA A 75 5.15 10.89 8.12
CA ALA A 75 4.32 11.29 7.03
C ALA A 75 3.26 12.28 7.53
N VAL A 76 3.10 13.38 6.81
CA VAL A 76 2.17 14.46 7.21
C VAL A 76 1.24 14.72 6.06
N PHE A 77 -0.07 14.62 6.30
CA PHE A 77 -1.07 15.14 5.41
C PHE A 77 -1.57 16.50 5.92
N GLU A 78 -1.60 17.50 5.07
CA GLU A 78 -2.06 18.84 5.38
C GLU A 78 -3.10 19.28 4.34
N ASP A 79 -4.27 19.70 4.81
CA ASP A 79 -5.14 20.59 4.06
C ASP A 79 -4.87 22.00 4.58
N ASP A 80 -4.42 22.91 3.73
CA ASP A 80 -4.11 24.31 4.10
C ASP A 80 -5.30 25.26 3.91
N GLY A 81 -6.48 24.72 3.60
CA GLY A 81 -7.70 25.43 3.25
C GLY A 81 -7.86 25.69 1.75
N GLN A 82 -6.81 25.50 0.95
CA GLN A 82 -6.85 25.66 -0.51
C GLN A 82 -6.36 24.42 -1.26
N THR A 83 -5.40 23.70 -0.68
CA THR A 83 -4.72 22.56 -1.28
C THR A 83 -4.46 21.49 -0.24
N GLY A 84 -4.57 20.24 -0.67
CA GLY A 84 -4.16 19.07 0.10
C GLY A 84 -2.79 18.62 -0.33
N TYR A 85 -1.82 18.62 0.59
CA TYR A 85 -0.49 18.09 0.39
C TYR A 85 -0.18 16.92 1.32
N PHE A 86 0.61 15.99 0.82
CA PHE A 86 1.15 14.88 1.60
C PHE A 86 2.67 14.93 1.58
N TYR A 87 3.31 14.89 2.74
CA TYR A 87 4.75 15.10 2.90
C TYR A 87 5.43 13.87 3.48
N ALA A 88 6.61 13.56 2.95
CA ALA A 88 7.54 12.58 3.52
C ALA A 88 8.62 13.32 4.30
N LEU A 89 8.83 12.94 5.55
CA LEU A 89 9.82 13.53 6.44
C LEU A 89 10.79 12.44 6.94
N ASP A 90 12.03 12.85 7.19
CA ASP A 90 13.01 12.09 7.98
C ASP A 90 13.59 13.00 9.06
N GLU A 91 13.10 12.79 10.28
CA GLU A 91 13.43 13.59 11.48
C GLU A 91 14.88 13.38 11.95
N SER A 92 15.59 12.40 11.39
CA SER A 92 17.02 12.21 11.69
C SER A 92 17.92 13.15 10.91
N ALA A 93 17.39 13.83 9.88
CA ALA A 93 18.19 14.69 9.02
C ALA A 93 18.52 16.04 9.67
N ASP A 94 19.76 16.48 9.53
CA ASP A 94 20.15 17.83 9.93
C ASP A 94 19.47 18.87 9.02
N GLY A 95 18.73 19.82 9.63
CA GLY A 95 18.08 20.91 8.91
C GLY A 95 16.63 20.62 8.51
N ASN A 96 16.31 20.66 7.22
CA ASN A 96 14.94 20.47 6.74
C ASN A 96 14.57 18.97 6.72
N PRO A 97 13.58 18.52 7.52
CA PRO A 97 13.19 17.12 7.56
C PRO A 97 12.41 16.69 6.31
N ILE A 98 11.79 17.62 5.58
CA ILE A 98 10.98 17.31 4.39
C ILE A 98 11.87 16.74 3.28
N LYS A 99 11.54 15.52 2.85
CA LYS A 99 12.23 14.78 1.78
C LYS A 99 11.47 14.79 0.47
N ASP A 100 10.14 14.79 0.54
CA ASP A 100 9.28 14.89 -0.63
C ASP A 100 7.90 15.44 -0.28
N ALA A 101 7.18 15.92 -1.29
CA ALA A 101 5.84 16.46 -1.18
C ALA A 101 5.00 16.00 -2.38
N LEU A 102 3.75 15.66 -2.14
CA LEU A 102 2.77 15.21 -3.12
C LEU A 102 1.58 16.13 -3.09
N HIS A 103 1.18 16.65 -4.26
CA HIS A 103 -0.07 17.38 -4.41
C HIS A 103 -1.23 16.39 -4.54
N ILE A 104 -2.15 16.40 -3.58
CA ILE A 104 -3.27 15.46 -3.53
C ILE A 104 -4.51 16.03 -4.21
N TYR A 105 -4.86 17.28 -3.92
CA TYR A 105 -5.98 17.99 -4.56
C TYR A 105 -5.86 19.51 -4.41
N ASN A 106 -6.60 20.26 -5.23
CA ASN A 106 -7.02 21.61 -4.90
C ASN A 106 -8.44 21.55 -4.34
N ALA A 107 -8.71 22.25 -3.24
CA ALA A 107 -10.02 22.22 -2.59
C ALA A 107 -11.14 22.71 -3.52
N GLU A 108 -10.85 23.66 -4.41
CA GLU A 108 -11.80 24.17 -5.41
C GLU A 108 -12.24 23.10 -6.43
N ASP A 109 -11.40 22.08 -6.65
CA ASP A 109 -11.68 20.99 -7.59
C ASP A 109 -12.47 19.83 -6.93
N VAL A 110 -12.68 19.87 -5.60
CA VAL A 110 -13.40 18.83 -4.84
C VAL A 110 -14.87 19.21 -4.65
N SER A 111 -15.72 18.74 -5.57
CA SER A 111 -17.14 19.09 -5.63
C SER A 111 -17.96 18.79 -4.35
N ASP A 112 -17.59 17.75 -3.61
CA ASP A 112 -18.25 17.29 -2.40
C ASP A 112 -17.40 17.53 -1.15
N GLY A 113 -16.47 18.49 -1.19
CA GLY A 113 -15.50 18.73 -0.11
C GLY A 113 -16.11 19.06 1.26
N HIS A 114 -17.36 19.53 1.29
CA HIS A 114 -18.13 19.78 2.50
C HIS A 114 -18.66 18.49 3.19
N ILE A 115 -18.54 17.33 2.56
CA ILE A 115 -18.91 16.04 3.12
C ILE A 115 -17.68 15.45 3.84
N PRO A 116 -17.82 15.05 5.13
CA PRO A 116 -16.72 14.43 5.87
C PRO A 116 -16.17 13.20 5.15
N SER A 117 -14.85 13.17 4.96
CA SER A 117 -14.11 12.03 4.44
C SER A 117 -13.29 11.37 5.55
N ASP A 118 -13.19 10.04 5.51
CA ASP A 118 -12.30 9.28 6.37
C ASP A 118 -10.88 9.32 5.82
N VAL A 119 -9.94 9.85 6.60
CA VAL A 119 -8.52 9.89 6.25
C VAL A 119 -7.75 8.91 7.13
N LYS A 120 -6.90 8.11 6.51
CA LYS A 120 -5.97 7.20 7.20
C LYS A 120 -4.58 7.34 6.61
N ILE A 121 -3.57 7.26 7.47
CA ILE A 121 -2.19 7.04 7.05
C ILE A 121 -1.76 5.67 7.56
N GLY A 122 -1.30 4.84 6.63
CA GLY A 122 -0.85 3.48 6.89
C GLY A 122 0.60 3.28 6.52
N TRP A 123 1.29 2.44 7.30
CA TRP A 123 2.70 2.10 7.08
C TRP A 123 2.85 0.62 6.81
N SER A 124 3.81 0.26 5.95
CA SER A 124 4.28 -1.12 5.83
C SER A 124 4.91 -1.59 7.15
N GLU A 125 4.90 -2.90 7.38
CA GLU A 125 5.45 -3.50 8.61
C GLU A 125 6.94 -3.15 8.83
N ASP A 126 7.71 -2.96 7.76
CA ASP A 126 9.12 -2.55 7.80
C ASP A 126 9.34 -1.03 7.96
N SER A 127 8.26 -0.26 8.08
CA SER A 127 8.28 1.22 8.18
C SER A 127 8.93 1.92 6.98
N LYS A 128 9.06 1.25 5.83
CA LYS A 128 9.72 1.82 4.62
C LYS A 128 8.75 2.33 3.57
N LYS A 129 7.46 2.05 3.69
CA LYS A 129 6.43 2.52 2.78
C LYS A 129 5.27 3.09 3.56
N CYS A 130 4.72 4.19 3.06
CA CYS A 130 3.60 4.88 3.66
C CYS A 130 2.53 5.14 2.59
N VAL A 131 1.26 5.05 2.96
CA VAL A 131 0.13 5.35 2.10
C VAL A 131 -0.86 6.28 2.80
N LEU A 132 -1.29 7.31 2.08
CA LEU A 132 -2.44 8.14 2.41
C LEU A 132 -3.68 7.53 1.75
N LEU A 133 -4.65 7.17 2.60
CA LEU A 133 -5.96 6.70 2.18
C LEU A 133 -7.01 7.78 2.49
N ILE A 134 -7.83 8.11 1.50
CA ILE A 134 -9.03 8.96 1.68
C ILE A 134 -10.23 8.11 1.25
N ASN A 135 -11.20 7.93 2.16
CA ASN A 135 -12.34 7.02 2.00
C ASN A 135 -11.94 5.60 1.57
N GLY A 136 -10.78 5.13 2.05
CA GLY A 136 -10.24 3.81 1.72
C GLY A 136 -9.53 3.70 0.37
N TYR A 137 -9.51 4.77 -0.44
CA TYR A 137 -8.78 4.80 -1.70
C TYR A 137 -7.38 5.35 -1.49
N PRO A 138 -6.35 4.83 -2.16
CA PRO A 138 -4.99 5.37 -2.07
C PRO A 138 -4.80 6.59 -2.97
N HIS A 139 -4.40 7.69 -2.35
CA HIS A 139 -4.21 9.00 -2.99
C HIS A 139 -2.73 9.40 -3.11
N GLY A 140 -1.91 9.01 -2.13
CA GLY A 140 -0.49 9.33 -2.08
C GLY A 140 0.31 8.19 -1.43
N VAL A 141 1.49 7.91 -1.93
CA VAL A 141 2.38 6.86 -1.45
C VAL A 141 3.80 7.37 -1.38
N PHE A 142 4.52 7.01 -0.33
CA PHE A 142 5.96 7.17 -0.26
C PHE A 142 6.63 5.81 -0.11
N ASN A 143 7.70 5.60 -0.87
CA ASN A 143 8.64 4.51 -0.67
C ASN A 143 9.99 5.13 -0.27
N PHE A 144 10.28 5.06 1.03
CA PHE A 144 11.49 5.63 1.63
C PHE A 144 12.76 4.85 1.26
N GLU A 145 12.62 3.57 0.88
CA GLU A 145 13.76 2.75 0.43
C GLU A 145 14.19 3.16 -0.99
N SER A 146 13.24 3.30 -1.91
CA SER A 146 13.52 3.77 -3.27
C SER A 146 13.56 5.30 -3.40
N LYS A 147 13.30 6.03 -2.32
CA LYS A 147 13.20 7.50 -2.27
C LYS A 147 12.27 8.08 -3.34
N ASN A 148 11.05 7.54 -3.43
CA ASN A 148 10.08 7.98 -4.42
C ASN A 148 8.69 8.18 -3.80
N GLY A 149 8.03 9.26 -4.17
CA GLY A 149 6.62 9.53 -3.92
C GLY A 149 5.78 9.24 -5.16
N TYR A 150 4.52 8.88 -4.96
CA TYR A 150 3.54 8.67 -6.03
C TYR A 150 2.21 9.27 -5.62
N CYS A 151 1.56 10.01 -6.51
CA CYS A 151 0.21 10.52 -6.28
C CYS A 151 -0.60 10.51 -7.58
N ARG A 152 -1.93 10.59 -7.43
CA ARG A 152 -2.85 10.54 -8.57
C ARG A 152 -2.68 11.72 -9.54
N SER A 153 -2.30 12.90 -9.04
CA SER A 153 -2.02 14.07 -9.87
C SER A 153 -0.69 13.93 -10.63
N GLY A 154 0.27 13.17 -10.08
CA GLY A 154 1.64 13.12 -10.56
C GLY A 154 2.46 14.40 -10.27
N PHE A 155 1.93 15.29 -9.42
CA PHE A 155 2.54 16.57 -9.08
C PHE A 155 3.11 16.57 -7.65
N PRO A 156 4.18 17.35 -7.40
CA PRO A 156 4.85 18.29 -8.31
C PRO A 156 5.73 17.57 -9.36
N PRO A 157 6.15 18.21 -10.46
CA PRO A 157 7.22 17.66 -11.28
C PRO A 157 8.52 17.53 -10.46
N THR A 158 9.44 16.68 -10.91
CA THR A 158 10.74 16.47 -10.24
C THR A 158 11.51 17.78 -10.08
N ILE A 159 11.69 18.19 -8.82
CA ILE A 159 12.53 19.33 -8.42
C ILE A 159 13.76 18.90 -7.61
N SER A 160 13.77 17.68 -7.06
CA SER A 160 14.85 17.12 -6.27
C SER A 160 15.74 16.21 -7.13
N GLN A 161 17.04 16.16 -6.80
CA GLN A 161 17.99 15.23 -7.40
C GLN A 161 18.11 13.91 -6.62
N GLU A 162 17.47 13.82 -5.44
CA GLU A 162 17.60 12.66 -4.54
C GLU A 162 16.30 11.89 -4.35
N TRP A 163 15.16 12.59 -4.35
CA TRP A 163 13.83 12.02 -4.20
C TRP A 163 13.01 12.25 -5.45
N SER A 164 12.24 11.23 -5.84
CA SER A 164 11.30 11.29 -6.96
C SER A 164 11.93 11.76 -8.27
N VAL A 165 13.14 11.24 -8.54
CA VAL A 165 13.94 11.55 -9.73
C VAL A 165 13.20 11.19 -11.02
N PHE A 166 12.32 10.19 -10.97
CA PHE A 166 11.47 9.78 -12.09
C PHE A 166 10.07 10.42 -12.07
N GLY A 167 9.84 11.36 -11.15
CA GLY A 167 8.56 12.02 -10.90
C GLY A 167 7.65 11.22 -9.99
N HIS A 168 6.43 11.72 -9.84
CA HIS A 168 5.43 11.21 -8.90
C HIS A 168 4.24 10.53 -9.58
N ALA A 169 4.38 10.18 -10.87
CA ALA A 169 3.32 9.59 -11.65
C ALA A 169 2.87 8.24 -11.07
N TRP A 170 1.57 8.11 -10.80
CA TRP A 170 0.96 6.86 -10.38
C TRP A 170 0.93 5.84 -11.53
N ASN A 171 1.20 4.58 -11.22
CA ASN A 171 0.98 3.45 -12.14
C ASN A 171 0.35 2.26 -11.41
N ASP A 172 -0.12 1.27 -12.15
CA ASP A 172 -0.84 0.11 -11.59
C ASP A 172 0.02 -0.68 -10.59
N ALA A 173 1.35 -0.70 -10.75
CA ALA A 173 2.25 -1.37 -9.80
C ALA A 173 2.28 -0.68 -8.42
N VAL A 174 1.88 0.60 -8.33
CA VAL A 174 1.71 1.30 -7.04
C VAL A 174 0.47 0.81 -6.31
N ASP A 175 -0.61 0.46 -7.03
CA ASP A 175 -1.78 -0.16 -6.39
C ASP A 175 -1.42 -1.54 -5.81
N ASP A 176 -0.54 -2.28 -6.48
CA ASP A 176 -0.07 -3.59 -6.03
C ASP A 176 0.83 -3.53 -4.78
N LEU A 177 1.36 -2.35 -4.42
CA LEU A 177 2.09 -2.19 -3.16
C LEU A 177 1.20 -2.40 -1.93
N PHE A 178 -0.12 -2.31 -2.06
CA PHE A 178 -1.06 -2.28 -0.93
C PHE A 178 -2.32 -3.16 -1.11
N ARG A 179 -2.34 -4.08 -2.10
CA ARG A 179 -3.46 -5.01 -2.38
C ARG A 179 -3.26 -6.41 -1.81
#